data_AF-A0A164WF20-F1
#
_entry.id   AF-A0A164WF20-F1
#
_cell.length_a   1.000
_cell.length_b   1.000
_cell.length_c   1.000
_cell.angle_alpha   90.00
_cell.angle_beta   90.00
_cell.angle_gamma   90.00
#
_symmetry.space_group_name_H-M   'P 1'
#
loop_
_entity.id
_entity.type
_entity.pdbx_description
1 polymer ?
#
loop_
_entity_poly.entity_id
_entity_poly.type
_entity_poly.pdbx_seq_one_letter_code
_entity_poly.pdbx_strand_id
1 'polypeptide(L)'
;MNVDYTLRIPSELIVEIMWHYSHVDNLQNLFPARGIGINPMTRISCVCRRWRDIALGDHSRFLWSQIHLRWPVPVVSRYLERSGKDTLLSIGFLYTSLPDADQFARHHAQLDPSRIERLSVDHAHPSLYQDAFMAWIYDILAEQSSAKNLWDLELQFGGPVIRQMQQTYSLTALPQISEVRCPRIPFQANLLNPTLLTRIEIAYSENSPSHIINILVHSPLLQTAKFRRTSNPIRIAAEFSLDHPPTFLQHLETLEFGPCHTPFANAVLQSVIFPVSSEITAKIYRDTPRIMTSFPETLEFTLYSAHTLTVSAERMRLYLRGTYRVDPTHYPFRLGFASHDSPTYWMEFNEYENNGSKQGTDLLRDIACRHDSFPQLKKATVHVRHLPKAKPLIQLLTSWKNLEDLTLKSIAVNSFIAAFGSGDPDSPLCPLLRKLDIRGSAFDPYQLKDTLVERKASNCPIQDLSITTDVFLQTMPSRGLSIDEVLQELDKLVDTYTDEGGYWTTATEPGRFQYEDVIEEEDPDEMYEAEPDQEYGGYEDDVYEAY
;
A
#
# COMPACT_ATOMS: atom_id res chain seq x y z
N MET A 1 57.28 -7.28 -16.81
CA MET A 1 56.22 -8.00 -17.54
C MET A 1 54.94 -7.86 -16.72
N ASN A 2 53.92 -7.18 -17.24
CA ASN A 2 52.60 -7.18 -16.60
C ASN A 2 51.98 -8.54 -16.87
N VAL A 3 51.84 -9.37 -15.83
CA VAL A 3 51.10 -10.62 -15.92
C VAL A 3 49.64 -10.24 -16.08
N ASP A 4 49.05 -10.54 -17.23
CA ASP A 4 47.61 -10.37 -17.42
C ASP A 4 46.86 -11.46 -16.64
N TYR A 5 46.49 -11.13 -15.41
CA TYR A 5 45.78 -12.03 -14.50
C TYR A 5 44.38 -12.41 -15.04
N THR A 6 43.82 -11.66 -15.99
CA THR A 6 42.51 -11.97 -16.59
C THR A 6 42.54 -13.24 -17.45
N LEU A 7 43.72 -13.63 -17.95
CA LEU A 7 43.92 -14.89 -18.66
C LEU A 7 44.00 -16.12 -17.74
N ARG A 8 44.08 -15.92 -16.41
CA ARG A 8 44.16 -17.01 -15.43
C ARG A 8 42.83 -17.41 -14.80
N ILE A 9 41.78 -16.59 -14.98
CA ILE A 9 40.46 -16.89 -14.42
C ILE A 9 39.89 -18.11 -15.16
N PRO A 10 39.44 -19.18 -14.48
CA PRO A 10 38.74 -20.31 -15.08
C PRO A 10 37.54 -19.89 -15.92
N SER A 11 37.19 -20.69 -16.95
CA SER A 11 36.10 -20.35 -17.86
C SER A 11 34.75 -20.28 -17.14
N GLU A 12 34.54 -21.15 -16.15
CA GLU A 12 33.35 -21.23 -15.32
C GLU A 12 33.12 -19.92 -14.54
N LEU A 13 34.17 -19.36 -13.95
CA LEU A 13 34.09 -18.08 -13.24
C LEU A 13 33.87 -16.91 -14.20
N ILE A 14 34.42 -16.97 -15.42
CA ILE A 14 34.14 -15.96 -16.44
C ILE A 14 32.66 -16.00 -16.82
N VAL A 15 32.08 -17.20 -17.00
CA VAL A 15 30.66 -17.36 -17.29
C VAL A 15 29.78 -16.83 -16.16
N GLU A 16 30.13 -17.12 -14.90
CA GLU A 16 29.41 -16.60 -13.74
C GLU A 16 29.43 -15.06 -13.70
N ILE A 17 30.60 -14.46 -13.97
CA ILE A 17 30.75 -12.99 -14.08
C ILE A 17 29.89 -12.45 -15.22
N MET A 18 29.88 -13.11 -16.37
CA MET A 18 29.06 -12.72 -17.52
C MET A 18 27.58 -12.77 -17.16
N TRP A 19 27.14 -13.85 -16.51
CA TRP A 19 25.76 -14.00 -16.06
C TRP A 19 25.35 -12.90 -15.11
N HIS A 20 26.12 -12.64 -14.04
CA HIS A 20 25.82 -11.55 -13.11
C HIS A 20 25.81 -10.16 -13.77
N TYR A 21 26.58 -9.97 -14.84
CA TYR A 21 26.58 -8.70 -15.58
C TYR A 21 25.43 -8.58 -16.58
N SER A 22 24.99 -9.68 -17.19
CA SER A 22 23.97 -9.68 -18.25
C SER A 22 22.56 -10.00 -17.78
N HIS A 23 22.43 -10.77 -16.70
CA HIS A 23 21.15 -11.20 -16.15
C HIS A 23 20.39 -10.00 -15.62
N VAL A 24 19.09 -9.94 -15.94
CA VAL A 24 18.18 -8.97 -15.33
C VAL A 24 17.01 -9.70 -14.68
N ASP A 25 16.69 -9.27 -13.46
CA ASP A 25 15.52 -9.77 -12.74
C ASP A 25 14.24 -9.25 -13.41
N ASN A 26 14.14 -7.94 -13.65
CA ASN A 26 13.03 -7.37 -14.41
C ASN A 26 13.35 -7.41 -15.91
N LEU A 27 12.66 -8.28 -16.66
CA LEU A 27 12.87 -8.47 -18.10
C LEU A 27 12.60 -7.20 -18.93
N GLN A 28 11.81 -6.24 -18.43
CA GLN A 28 11.60 -4.95 -19.10
C GLN A 28 12.88 -4.11 -19.12
N ASN A 29 13.82 -4.35 -18.20
CA ASN A 29 15.13 -3.67 -18.20
C ASN A 29 16.05 -4.13 -19.34
N LEU A 30 15.74 -5.24 -20.03
CA LEU A 30 16.44 -5.65 -21.25
C LEU A 30 16.32 -4.59 -22.36
N PHE A 31 15.27 -3.75 -22.31
CA PHE A 31 15.06 -2.65 -23.24
C PHE A 31 14.96 -1.32 -22.47
N PRO A 32 16.08 -0.63 -22.21
CA PRO A 32 16.03 0.61 -21.45
C PRO A 32 15.21 1.68 -22.18
N ALA A 33 14.35 2.39 -21.44
CA ALA A 33 13.41 3.38 -21.96
C ALA A 33 14.04 4.47 -22.85
N ARG A 34 15.35 4.73 -22.71
CA ARG A 34 16.10 5.72 -23.50
C ARG A 34 16.74 5.18 -24.78
N GLY A 35 16.53 3.92 -25.15
CA GLY A 35 16.89 3.36 -26.46
C GLY A 35 18.38 3.32 -26.84
N ILE A 36 19.30 3.85 -26.02
CA ILE A 36 20.73 3.99 -26.33
C ILE A 36 21.61 2.97 -25.54
N GLY A 37 20.99 2.04 -24.83
CA GLY A 37 21.72 0.98 -24.13
C GLY A 37 22.30 -0.05 -25.09
N ILE A 38 23.64 -0.13 -25.19
CA ILE A 38 24.31 -1.28 -25.80
C ILE A 38 24.00 -2.50 -24.93
N ASN A 39 23.43 -3.56 -25.53
CA ASN A 39 23.12 -4.81 -24.84
C ASN A 39 24.36 -5.33 -24.08
N PRO A 40 24.25 -5.68 -22.77
CA PRO A 40 25.36 -6.17 -21.95
C PRO A 40 26.19 -7.28 -22.60
N MET A 41 25.54 -8.22 -23.31
CA MET A 41 26.21 -9.32 -23.99
C MET A 41 27.04 -8.87 -25.19
N THR A 42 26.65 -7.77 -25.85
CA THR A 42 27.49 -7.17 -26.90
C THR A 42 28.77 -6.61 -26.30
N ARG A 43 28.72 -6.02 -25.10
CA ARG A 43 29.93 -5.52 -24.41
C ARG A 43 30.83 -6.68 -23.96
N ILE A 44 30.26 -7.71 -23.35
CA ILE A 44 30.98 -8.92 -22.92
C ILE A 44 31.74 -9.54 -24.10
N SER A 45 31.06 -9.73 -25.23
CA SER A 45 31.66 -10.36 -26.43
C SER A 45 32.69 -9.47 -27.15
N CYS A 46 32.84 -8.21 -26.75
CA CYS A 46 33.84 -7.26 -27.25
C CYS A 46 35.08 -7.13 -26.36
N VAL A 47 35.11 -7.73 -25.16
CA VAL A 47 36.25 -7.61 -24.22
C VAL A 47 37.53 -8.22 -24.82
N CYS A 48 37.52 -9.52 -25.13
CA CYS A 48 38.62 -10.21 -25.79
C CYS A 48 38.13 -11.48 -26.50
N ARG A 49 38.99 -12.11 -27.32
CA ARG A 49 38.64 -13.35 -28.03
C ARG A 49 38.24 -14.47 -27.09
N ARG A 50 38.96 -14.65 -25.98
CA ARG A 50 38.67 -15.70 -24.99
C ARG A 50 37.27 -15.55 -24.40
N TRP A 51 36.87 -14.35 -24.01
CA TRP A 51 35.55 -14.07 -23.46
C TRP A 51 34.44 -14.29 -24.49
N ARG A 52 34.70 -13.92 -25.75
CA ARG A 52 33.77 -14.20 -26.87
C ARG A 52 33.61 -15.70 -27.09
N ASP A 53 34.70 -16.45 -27.13
CA ASP A 53 34.68 -17.90 -27.36
C ASP A 53 33.96 -18.63 -26.21
N ILE A 54 34.16 -18.19 -24.96
CA ILE A 54 33.42 -18.67 -23.79
C ILE A 54 31.93 -18.35 -23.91
N ALA A 55 31.57 -17.11 -24.20
CA ALA A 55 30.17 -16.68 -24.30
C ALA A 55 29.40 -17.39 -25.43
N LEU A 56 30.09 -17.78 -26.51
CA LEU A 56 29.50 -18.50 -27.65
C LEU A 56 29.58 -20.03 -27.51
N GLY A 57 30.27 -20.55 -26.49
CA GLY A 57 30.43 -21.98 -26.25
C GLY A 57 29.15 -22.65 -25.75
N ASP A 58 29.07 -23.98 -25.93
CA ASP A 58 27.88 -24.76 -25.56
C ASP A 58 27.51 -24.70 -24.07
N HIS A 59 28.51 -24.52 -23.19
CA HIS A 59 28.31 -24.41 -21.74
C HIS A 59 27.73 -23.05 -21.31
N SER A 60 27.65 -22.08 -22.22
CA SER A 60 27.23 -20.70 -21.95
C SER A 60 25.93 -20.31 -22.67
N ARG A 61 25.20 -21.30 -23.21
CA ARG A 61 23.95 -21.08 -23.96
C ARG A 61 22.90 -20.28 -23.17
N PHE A 62 22.85 -20.47 -21.86
CA PHE A 62 21.95 -19.74 -20.97
C PHE A 62 22.24 -18.23 -20.89
N LEU A 63 23.45 -17.76 -21.23
CA LEU A 63 23.72 -16.32 -21.33
C LEU A 63 22.89 -15.62 -22.43
N TRP A 64 22.29 -16.40 -23.34
CA TRP A 64 21.45 -15.92 -24.44
C TRP A 64 19.96 -16.25 -24.24
N SER A 65 19.56 -16.73 -23.06
CA SER A 65 18.16 -17.13 -22.78
C SER A 65 17.21 -15.95 -22.55
N GLN A 66 17.72 -14.79 -22.16
CA GLN A 66 16.92 -13.60 -21.91
C GLN A 66 16.72 -12.80 -23.20
N ILE A 67 15.47 -12.73 -23.65
CA ILE A 67 15.10 -12.14 -24.93
C ILE A 67 14.03 -11.08 -24.71
N HIS A 68 14.15 -9.95 -25.42
CA HIS A 68 13.10 -8.95 -25.46
C HIS A 68 12.49 -8.83 -26.85
N LEU A 69 11.18 -9.04 -27.00
CA LEU A 69 10.52 -9.11 -28.32
C LEU A 69 10.37 -7.75 -29.03
N ARG A 70 10.76 -6.65 -28.37
CA ARG A 70 10.95 -5.35 -29.03
C ARG A 70 12.24 -5.28 -29.87
N TRP A 71 13.19 -6.19 -29.64
CA TRP A 71 14.42 -6.21 -30.44
C TRP A 71 14.11 -6.55 -31.90
N PRO A 72 14.93 -6.09 -32.86
CA PRO A 72 14.75 -6.47 -34.27
C PRO A 72 14.76 -7.98 -34.45
N VAL A 73 13.91 -8.50 -35.35
CA VAL A 73 13.80 -9.95 -35.65
C VAL A 73 15.16 -10.63 -35.80
N PRO A 74 16.15 -10.09 -36.56
CA PRO A 74 17.45 -10.74 -36.70
C PRO A 74 18.24 -10.86 -35.39
N VAL A 75 18.04 -9.95 -34.44
CA VAL A 75 18.67 -10.00 -33.12
C VAL A 75 18.06 -11.12 -32.29
N VAL A 76 16.72 -11.21 -32.25
CA VAL A 76 16.02 -12.29 -31.55
C VAL A 76 16.37 -13.65 -32.14
N SER A 77 16.35 -13.79 -33.48
CA SER A 77 16.76 -15.03 -34.14
C SER A 77 18.16 -15.48 -33.75
N ARG A 78 19.12 -14.53 -33.67
CA ARG A 78 20.50 -14.83 -33.25
C ARG A 78 20.60 -15.25 -31.78
N TYR A 79 19.78 -14.69 -30.89
CA TYR A 79 19.73 -15.13 -29.50
C TYR A 79 19.14 -16.54 -29.37
N LEU A 80 18.05 -16.82 -30.09
CA LEU A 80 17.44 -18.15 -30.14
C LEU A 80 18.40 -19.22 -30.72
N GLU A 81 19.16 -18.87 -31.76
CA GLU A 81 20.18 -19.75 -32.33
C GLU A 81 21.28 -20.06 -31.30
N ARG A 82 21.76 -19.04 -30.60
CA ARG A 82 22.84 -19.17 -29.60
C ARG A 82 22.41 -19.87 -28.33
N SER A 83 21.17 -19.72 -27.89
CA SER A 83 20.66 -20.44 -26.73
C SER A 83 20.43 -21.93 -27.05
N GLY A 84 20.30 -22.32 -28.31
CA GLY A 84 19.99 -23.70 -28.70
C GLY A 84 18.55 -24.08 -28.35
N LYS A 85 18.17 -25.34 -28.57
CA LYS A 85 16.77 -25.79 -28.40
C LYS A 85 16.41 -26.20 -26.97
N ASP A 86 17.39 -26.66 -26.20
CA ASP A 86 17.15 -27.24 -24.86
C ASP A 86 17.20 -26.20 -23.73
N THR A 87 17.63 -24.96 -24.04
CA THR A 87 17.75 -23.88 -23.05
C THR A 87 16.39 -23.20 -22.87
N LEU A 88 15.96 -23.08 -21.62
CA LEU A 88 14.76 -22.34 -21.24
C LEU A 88 14.93 -20.84 -21.54
N LEU A 89 13.83 -20.15 -21.76
CA LEU A 89 13.77 -18.77 -22.23
C LEU A 89 13.05 -17.88 -21.22
N SER A 90 13.66 -16.72 -20.96
CA SER A 90 13.01 -15.61 -20.26
C SER A 90 12.64 -14.53 -21.28
N ILE A 91 11.35 -14.25 -21.44
CA ILE A 91 10.84 -13.40 -22.52
C ILE A 91 10.21 -12.13 -21.94
N GLY A 92 10.82 -10.99 -22.24
CA GLY A 92 10.26 -9.66 -21.99
C GLY A 92 9.56 -9.10 -23.23
N PHE A 93 8.46 -8.39 -23.02
CA PHE A 93 7.74 -7.72 -24.09
C PHE A 93 7.10 -6.41 -23.61
N LEU A 94 7.30 -5.34 -24.39
CA LEU A 94 6.70 -4.03 -24.19
C LEU A 94 5.96 -3.62 -25.45
N TYR A 95 4.63 -3.63 -25.42
CA TYR A 95 3.82 -3.51 -26.64
C TYR A 95 3.70 -2.07 -27.18
N THR A 96 3.84 -1.04 -26.33
CA THR A 96 3.59 0.40 -26.63
C THR A 96 4.42 1.01 -27.78
N SER A 97 5.26 0.21 -28.43
CA SER A 97 6.28 0.66 -29.36
C SER A 97 6.52 -0.28 -30.54
N LEU A 98 5.71 -1.33 -30.72
CA LEU A 98 5.79 -2.12 -31.96
C LEU A 98 5.27 -1.28 -33.13
N PRO A 99 6.09 -1.01 -34.15
CA PRO A 99 5.65 -0.25 -35.33
C PRO A 99 4.67 -1.04 -36.20
N ASP A 100 4.64 -2.37 -36.05
CA ASP A 100 4.00 -3.28 -36.99
C ASP A 100 3.57 -4.61 -36.32
N ALA A 101 2.31 -5.01 -36.51
CA ALA A 101 1.77 -6.29 -36.03
C ALA A 101 2.50 -7.50 -36.65
N ASP A 102 3.05 -7.33 -37.86
CA ASP A 102 3.81 -8.38 -38.54
C ASP A 102 5.09 -8.74 -37.79
N GLN A 103 5.66 -7.81 -37.01
CA GLN A 103 6.87 -8.07 -36.25
C GLN A 103 6.62 -9.13 -35.18
N PHE A 104 5.51 -9.02 -34.44
CA PHE A 104 5.15 -10.01 -33.42
C PHE A 104 4.92 -11.39 -34.06
N ALA A 105 4.18 -11.47 -35.16
CA ALA A 105 3.92 -12.73 -35.86
C ALA A 105 5.22 -13.45 -36.26
N ARG A 106 6.24 -12.70 -36.72
CA ARG A 106 7.57 -13.25 -37.06
C ARG A 106 8.36 -13.71 -35.84
N HIS A 107 8.22 -13.04 -34.70
CA HIS A 107 8.82 -13.52 -33.46
C HIS A 107 8.12 -14.79 -32.97
N HIS A 108 6.79 -14.77 -32.91
CA HIS A 108 5.96 -15.90 -32.48
C HIS A 108 6.29 -17.17 -33.26
N ALA A 109 6.44 -17.10 -34.59
CA ALA A 109 6.80 -18.24 -35.43
C ALA A 109 8.14 -18.93 -35.07
N GLN A 110 9.01 -18.27 -34.30
CA GLN A 110 10.31 -18.79 -33.87
C GLN A 110 10.33 -19.25 -32.40
N LEU A 111 9.29 -18.93 -31.63
CA LEU A 111 9.22 -19.24 -30.21
C LEU A 111 8.52 -20.58 -30.01
N ASP A 112 9.15 -21.44 -29.23
CA ASP A 112 8.54 -22.66 -28.71
C ASP A 112 8.04 -22.39 -27.29
N PRO A 113 6.73 -22.39 -27.03
CA PRO A 113 6.21 -22.07 -25.70
C PRO A 113 6.68 -23.05 -24.63
N SER A 114 7.06 -24.28 -24.99
CA SER A 114 7.59 -25.26 -24.03
C SER A 114 8.92 -24.89 -23.42
N ARG A 115 9.65 -23.97 -24.06
CA ARG A 115 10.92 -23.44 -23.54
C ARG A 115 10.73 -22.25 -22.61
N ILE A 116 9.54 -21.66 -22.54
CA ILE A 116 9.34 -20.42 -21.77
C ILE A 116 9.30 -20.77 -20.28
N GLU A 117 10.23 -20.19 -19.53
CA GLU A 117 10.30 -20.29 -18.06
C GLU A 117 9.85 -19.00 -17.37
N ARG A 118 10.05 -17.85 -18.03
CA ARG A 118 9.64 -16.54 -17.53
C ARG A 118 9.00 -15.74 -18.66
N LEU A 119 7.87 -15.10 -18.38
CA LEU A 119 7.18 -14.24 -19.33
C LEU A 119 6.77 -12.94 -18.65
N SER A 120 7.30 -11.81 -19.12
CA SER A 120 6.89 -10.47 -18.65
C SER A 120 6.39 -9.64 -19.83
N VAL A 121 5.14 -9.20 -19.73
CA VAL A 121 4.44 -8.38 -20.72
C VAL A 121 4.00 -7.08 -20.04
N ASP A 122 4.45 -5.95 -20.57
CA ASP A 122 3.95 -4.63 -20.21
C ASP A 122 3.28 -3.98 -21.44
N HIS A 123 2.03 -3.56 -21.28
CA HIS A 123 1.21 -3.02 -22.33
C HIS A 123 0.45 -1.77 -21.88
N ALA A 124 1.08 -0.60 -21.88
CA ALA A 124 0.43 0.60 -21.35
C ALA A 124 -0.82 1.09 -22.13
N HIS A 125 -1.01 0.72 -23.41
CA HIS A 125 -2.07 1.28 -24.25
C HIS A 125 -2.76 0.24 -25.14
N PRO A 126 -3.95 -0.28 -24.78
CA PRO A 126 -4.72 -1.18 -25.63
C PRO A 126 -5.20 -0.48 -26.91
N SER A 127 -4.37 -0.49 -27.95
CA SER A 127 -4.76 -0.15 -29.32
C SER A 127 -5.38 -1.35 -30.03
N LEU A 128 -6.13 -1.10 -31.10
CA LEU A 128 -6.99 -2.03 -31.86
C LEU A 128 -6.30 -3.24 -32.54
N TYR A 129 -5.00 -3.47 -32.36
CA TYR A 129 -4.23 -4.50 -33.08
C TYR A 129 -3.80 -5.68 -32.19
N GLN A 130 -4.77 -6.29 -31.50
CA GLN A 130 -4.50 -7.19 -30.37
C GLN A 130 -4.68 -8.68 -30.65
N ASP A 131 -5.37 -9.08 -31.72
CA ASP A 131 -5.92 -10.44 -31.80
C ASP A 131 -4.84 -11.54 -31.79
N ALA A 132 -3.76 -11.41 -32.57
CA ALA A 132 -2.72 -12.44 -32.66
C ALA A 132 -1.87 -12.55 -31.37
N PHE A 133 -1.54 -11.42 -30.76
CA PHE A 133 -0.77 -11.39 -29.51
C PHE A 133 -1.59 -11.96 -28.36
N MET A 134 -2.85 -11.54 -28.25
CA MET A 134 -3.75 -12.02 -27.22
C MET A 134 -4.05 -13.50 -27.39
N ALA A 135 -4.26 -13.98 -28.62
CA ALA A 135 -4.38 -15.41 -28.90
C ALA A 135 -3.17 -16.20 -28.39
N TRP A 136 -1.95 -15.71 -28.62
CA TRP A 136 -0.75 -16.36 -28.09
C TRP A 136 -0.72 -16.39 -26.55
N ILE A 137 -1.09 -15.30 -25.88
CA ILE A 137 -1.20 -15.28 -24.41
C ILE A 137 -2.27 -16.28 -23.94
N TYR A 138 -3.40 -16.37 -24.64
CA TYR A 138 -4.43 -17.36 -24.33
C TYR A 138 -3.93 -18.80 -24.50
N ASP A 139 -3.16 -19.08 -25.54
CA ASP A 139 -2.56 -20.39 -25.76
C ASP A 139 -1.58 -20.76 -24.63
N ILE A 140 -0.83 -19.79 -24.11
CA ILE A 140 0.06 -19.97 -22.95
C ILE A 140 -0.71 -20.25 -21.66
N LEU A 141 -1.87 -19.60 -21.46
CA LEU A 141 -2.68 -19.74 -20.25
C LEU A 141 -3.73 -20.86 -20.32
N ALA A 142 -3.94 -21.46 -21.49
CA ALA A 142 -4.91 -22.53 -21.69
C ALA A 142 -4.50 -23.81 -20.94
N GLU A 143 -5.49 -24.65 -20.60
CA GLU A 143 -5.25 -25.93 -19.91
C GLU A 143 -4.33 -26.89 -20.68
N GLN A 144 -4.31 -26.77 -22.00
CA GLN A 144 -3.45 -27.57 -22.89
C GLN A 144 -2.13 -26.86 -23.20
N SER A 145 -1.74 -25.86 -22.41
CA SER A 145 -0.53 -25.08 -22.63
C SER A 145 0.71 -25.96 -22.72
N SER A 146 1.57 -25.63 -23.67
CA SER A 146 2.88 -26.25 -23.80
C SER A 146 3.90 -25.64 -22.83
N ALA A 147 3.60 -24.50 -22.19
CA ALA A 147 4.49 -23.75 -21.30
C ALA A 147 4.64 -24.36 -19.89
N LYS A 148 4.96 -25.66 -19.83
CA LYS A 148 5.08 -26.43 -18.57
C LYS A 148 6.21 -25.99 -17.65
N ASN A 149 7.20 -25.29 -18.21
CA ASN A 149 8.37 -24.79 -17.48
C ASN A 149 8.18 -23.37 -16.94
N LEU A 150 7.04 -22.73 -17.23
CA LEU A 150 6.73 -21.37 -16.81
C LEU A 150 6.60 -21.30 -15.28
N TRP A 151 7.55 -20.60 -14.65
CA TRP A 151 7.56 -20.38 -13.20
C TRP A 151 7.30 -18.92 -12.81
N ASP A 152 7.58 -17.97 -13.70
CA ASP A 152 7.34 -16.52 -13.52
C ASP A 152 6.48 -15.96 -14.65
N LEU A 153 5.31 -15.42 -14.29
CA LEU A 153 4.37 -14.82 -15.22
C LEU A 153 3.96 -13.41 -14.77
N GLU A 154 4.37 -12.40 -15.52
CA GLU A 154 3.97 -11.01 -15.33
C GLU A 154 3.21 -10.49 -16.55
N LEU A 155 1.94 -10.13 -16.37
CA LEU A 155 1.10 -9.57 -17.42
C LEU A 155 0.45 -8.26 -16.95
N GLN A 156 1.02 -7.14 -17.36
CA GLN A 156 0.55 -5.80 -17.06
C GLN A 156 -0.10 -5.17 -18.29
N PHE A 157 -1.43 -5.04 -18.26
CA PHE A 157 -2.18 -4.34 -19.30
C PHE A 157 -2.67 -3.00 -18.78
N GLY A 158 -2.48 -1.93 -19.53
CA GLY A 158 -3.07 -0.61 -19.32
C GLY A 158 -4.49 -0.53 -19.90
N GLY A 159 -5.24 0.52 -19.53
CA GLY A 159 -6.60 0.77 -20.04
C GLY A 159 -7.73 -0.06 -19.40
N PRO A 160 -8.99 0.07 -19.84
CA PRO A 160 -10.08 -0.78 -19.36
C PRO A 160 -9.81 -2.25 -19.72
N VAL A 161 -10.23 -3.18 -18.85
CA VAL A 161 -10.10 -4.63 -19.10
C VAL A 161 -10.69 -4.95 -20.47
N ILE A 162 -9.86 -5.50 -21.37
CA ILE A 162 -10.30 -5.94 -22.68
C ILE A 162 -11.39 -6.98 -22.44
N ARG A 163 -12.59 -6.81 -23.02
CA ARG A 163 -13.72 -7.73 -22.79
C ARG A 163 -13.36 -9.20 -23.02
N GLN A 164 -12.38 -9.47 -23.88
CA GLN A 164 -11.85 -10.81 -24.17
C GLN A 164 -11.11 -11.46 -22.97
N MET A 165 -10.54 -10.67 -22.04
CA MET A 165 -9.89 -11.15 -20.80
C MET A 165 -10.86 -11.37 -19.63
N GLN A 166 -12.17 -11.44 -19.90
CA GLN A 166 -13.16 -11.81 -18.89
C GLN A 166 -13.22 -13.33 -18.63
N GLN A 167 -12.51 -14.13 -19.43
CA GLN A 167 -12.38 -15.55 -19.15
C GLN A 167 -11.50 -15.78 -17.92
N THR A 168 -11.88 -16.75 -17.11
CA THR A 168 -11.14 -17.14 -15.90
C THR A 168 -10.17 -18.27 -16.24
N TYR A 169 -8.88 -18.07 -16.03
CA TYR A 169 -7.83 -19.05 -16.37
C TYR A 169 -7.49 -19.96 -15.20
N SER A 170 -7.11 -21.22 -15.47
CA SER A 170 -6.69 -22.14 -14.41
C SER A 170 -5.16 -22.15 -14.26
N LEU A 171 -4.66 -21.97 -13.05
CA LEU A 171 -3.23 -22.13 -12.74
C LEU A 171 -2.80 -23.61 -12.72
N THR A 172 -3.74 -24.57 -12.73
CA THR A 172 -3.40 -26.01 -12.83
C THR A 172 -2.67 -26.37 -14.12
N ALA A 173 -2.81 -25.55 -15.17
CA ALA A 173 -2.11 -25.71 -16.44
C ALA A 173 -0.60 -25.43 -16.35
N LEU A 174 -0.17 -24.72 -15.29
CA LEU A 174 1.20 -24.21 -15.13
C LEU A 174 1.84 -24.84 -13.88
N PRO A 175 2.29 -26.10 -13.94
CA PRO A 175 2.67 -26.86 -12.75
C PRO A 175 3.93 -26.36 -12.03
N GLN A 176 4.78 -25.58 -12.71
CA GLN A 176 5.99 -24.98 -12.15
C GLN A 176 5.78 -23.54 -11.67
N ILE A 177 4.56 -23.00 -11.76
CA ILE A 177 4.29 -21.61 -11.44
C ILE A 177 4.57 -21.30 -9.97
N SER A 178 5.46 -20.34 -9.73
CA SER A 178 5.78 -19.84 -8.40
C SER A 178 5.49 -18.35 -8.24
N GLU A 179 5.59 -17.59 -9.33
CA GLU A 179 5.35 -16.14 -9.34
C GLU A 179 4.30 -15.79 -10.40
N VAL A 180 3.22 -15.14 -9.97
CA VAL A 180 2.14 -14.66 -10.87
C VAL A 180 1.84 -13.20 -10.56
N ARG A 181 2.02 -12.32 -11.53
CA ARG A 181 1.72 -10.89 -11.45
C ARG A 181 0.86 -10.45 -12.62
N CYS A 182 -0.44 -10.63 -12.45
CA CYS A 182 -1.46 -10.37 -13.45
C CYS A 182 -2.63 -9.58 -12.81
N PRO A 183 -2.43 -8.32 -12.37
CA PRO A 183 -3.37 -7.57 -11.51
C PRO A 183 -4.76 -7.30 -12.13
N ARG A 184 -4.97 -7.67 -13.39
CA ARG A 184 -6.20 -7.45 -14.16
C ARG A 184 -6.77 -8.72 -14.78
N ILE A 185 -6.12 -9.87 -14.60
CA ILE A 185 -6.60 -11.16 -15.11
C ILE A 185 -7.15 -11.96 -13.94
N PRO A 186 -8.41 -12.42 -14.01
CA PRO A 186 -8.96 -13.34 -13.04
C PRO A 186 -8.43 -14.76 -13.31
N PHE A 187 -8.01 -15.43 -12.25
CA PHE A 187 -7.68 -16.86 -12.27
C PHE A 187 -8.78 -17.65 -11.57
N GLN A 188 -8.81 -18.96 -11.75
CA GLN A 188 -9.67 -19.88 -11.02
C GLN A 188 -9.00 -20.23 -9.69
N ALA A 189 -9.80 -20.49 -8.67
CA ALA A 189 -9.30 -20.86 -7.35
C ALA A 189 -8.79 -22.32 -7.27
N ASN A 190 -8.96 -23.08 -8.35
CA ASN A 190 -8.52 -24.46 -8.44
C ASN A 190 -7.01 -24.48 -8.63
N LEU A 191 -6.30 -24.93 -7.60
CA LEU A 191 -4.85 -25.02 -7.58
C LEU A 191 -4.40 -26.47 -7.44
N LEU A 192 -3.22 -26.79 -7.95
CA LEU A 192 -2.56 -28.06 -7.65
C LEU A 192 -2.19 -28.07 -6.16
N ASN A 193 -2.38 -29.20 -5.47
CA ASN A 193 -2.04 -29.30 -4.06
C ASN A 193 -0.81 -30.21 -3.86
N PRO A 194 0.30 -29.71 -3.28
CA PRO A 194 0.60 -28.31 -2.92
C PRO A 194 1.05 -27.48 -4.12
N THR A 195 0.80 -26.15 -4.10
CA THR A 195 1.38 -25.24 -5.10
C THR A 195 2.79 -24.81 -4.74
N LEU A 196 3.56 -24.41 -5.76
CA LEU A 196 4.87 -23.75 -5.62
C LEU A 196 4.74 -22.22 -5.51
N LEU A 197 3.52 -21.70 -5.39
CA LEU A 197 3.27 -20.26 -5.36
C LEU A 197 3.93 -19.61 -4.14
N THR A 198 4.84 -18.69 -4.42
CA THR A 198 5.49 -17.82 -3.44
C THR A 198 4.99 -16.38 -3.56
N ARG A 199 4.61 -15.95 -4.77
CA ARG A 199 4.12 -14.59 -5.03
C ARG A 199 2.93 -14.60 -5.97
N ILE A 200 1.84 -13.97 -5.55
CA ILE A 200 0.65 -13.80 -6.37
C ILE A 200 0.13 -12.37 -6.30
N GLU A 201 -0.11 -11.75 -7.45
CA GLU A 201 -0.83 -10.51 -7.65
C GLU A 201 -1.83 -10.71 -8.78
N ILE A 202 -3.10 -10.99 -8.46
CA ILE A 202 -4.12 -11.32 -9.46
C ILE A 202 -5.38 -10.50 -9.27
N ALA A 203 -6.22 -10.46 -10.31
CA ALA A 203 -7.57 -9.97 -10.15
C ALA A 203 -8.50 -11.04 -9.59
N TYR A 204 -9.56 -10.62 -8.92
CA TYR A 204 -10.72 -11.47 -8.65
C TYR A 204 -12.01 -10.72 -9.02
N SER A 205 -12.97 -11.47 -9.56
CA SER A 205 -14.30 -10.96 -9.97
C SER A 205 -15.43 -11.54 -9.13
N GLU A 206 -15.15 -12.62 -8.38
CA GLU A 206 -16.16 -13.28 -7.56
C GLU A 206 -16.56 -12.42 -6.37
N ASN A 207 -17.86 -12.44 -6.04
CA ASN A 207 -18.38 -11.84 -4.82
C ASN A 207 -18.12 -12.71 -3.59
N SER A 208 -17.65 -13.94 -3.77
CA SER A 208 -17.40 -14.88 -2.69
C SER A 208 -15.95 -14.80 -2.21
N PRO A 209 -15.70 -14.80 -0.88
CA PRO A 209 -14.35 -14.87 -0.33
C PRO A 209 -13.68 -16.23 -0.61
N SER A 210 -14.46 -17.27 -0.94
CA SER A 210 -13.96 -18.62 -1.24
C SER A 210 -12.84 -18.64 -2.28
N HIS A 211 -12.88 -17.74 -3.25
CA HIS A 211 -11.84 -17.62 -4.27
C HIS A 211 -10.46 -17.35 -3.66
N ILE A 212 -10.36 -16.31 -2.84
CA ILE A 212 -9.13 -15.90 -2.16
C ILE A 212 -8.73 -16.96 -1.14
N ILE A 213 -9.68 -17.43 -0.34
CA ILE A 213 -9.45 -18.42 0.71
C ILE A 213 -8.86 -19.70 0.13
N ASN A 214 -9.43 -20.23 -0.96
CA ASN A 214 -8.92 -21.44 -1.61
C ASN A 214 -7.49 -21.24 -2.12
N ILE A 215 -7.15 -20.09 -2.70
CA ILE A 215 -5.79 -19.81 -3.13
C ILE A 215 -4.82 -19.82 -1.95
N LEU A 216 -5.19 -19.13 -0.86
CA LEU A 216 -4.39 -19.06 0.36
C LEU A 216 -4.17 -20.45 0.97
N VAL A 217 -5.23 -21.24 1.14
CA VAL A 217 -5.18 -22.59 1.73
C VAL A 217 -4.29 -23.55 0.94
N HIS A 218 -4.27 -23.46 -0.39
CA HIS A 218 -3.49 -24.36 -1.25
C HIS A 218 -2.06 -23.85 -1.54
N SER A 219 -1.65 -22.74 -0.93
CA SER A 219 -0.35 -22.09 -1.18
C SER A 219 0.45 -21.89 0.11
N PRO A 220 0.95 -22.97 0.75
CA PRO A 220 1.65 -22.86 2.04
C PRO A 220 3.01 -22.14 1.96
N LEU A 221 3.59 -22.01 0.76
CA LEU A 221 4.86 -21.32 0.51
C LEU A 221 4.69 -19.83 0.19
N LEU A 222 3.47 -19.31 0.26
CA LEU A 222 3.14 -17.95 -0.16
C LEU A 222 3.79 -16.92 0.77
N GLN A 223 4.57 -16.02 0.18
CA GLN A 223 5.21 -14.87 0.82
C GLN A 223 4.44 -13.57 0.55
N THR A 224 3.97 -13.38 -0.67
CA THR A 224 3.23 -12.18 -1.06
C THR A 224 1.95 -12.56 -1.77
N ALA A 225 0.83 -12.01 -1.31
CA ALA A 225 -0.48 -12.24 -1.89
C ALA A 225 -1.23 -10.91 -2.07
N LYS A 226 -1.60 -10.58 -3.31
CA LYS A 226 -2.33 -9.36 -3.64
C LYS A 226 -3.53 -9.69 -4.52
N PHE A 227 -4.72 -9.43 -4.02
CA PHE A 227 -5.96 -9.71 -4.71
C PHE A 227 -6.67 -8.41 -5.04
N ARG A 228 -6.73 -8.07 -6.32
CA ARG A 228 -7.34 -6.83 -6.79
C ARG A 228 -8.73 -7.08 -7.36
N ARG A 229 -9.71 -6.35 -6.87
CA ARG A 229 -11.03 -6.42 -7.47
C ARG A 229 -11.10 -5.60 -8.76
N THR A 230 -11.61 -6.18 -9.85
CA THR A 230 -11.76 -5.49 -11.14
C THR A 230 -13.09 -4.76 -11.29
N SER A 231 -14.06 -5.05 -10.43
CA SER A 231 -15.41 -4.48 -10.44
C SER A 231 -15.73 -3.82 -9.10
N ASN A 232 -16.69 -2.89 -9.11
CA ASN A 232 -17.22 -2.35 -7.86
C ASN A 232 -17.77 -3.50 -6.99
N PRO A 233 -17.57 -3.43 -5.66
CA PRO A 233 -18.13 -4.42 -4.76
C PRO A 233 -19.66 -4.39 -4.83
N ILE A 234 -20.22 -5.56 -5.08
CA ILE A 234 -21.67 -5.80 -4.97
C ILE A 234 -21.89 -6.32 -3.56
N ARG A 235 -22.90 -5.79 -2.86
CA ARG A 235 -23.28 -6.28 -1.53
C ARG A 235 -23.54 -7.79 -1.61
N ILE A 236 -22.84 -8.54 -0.77
CA ILE A 236 -23.04 -9.98 -0.66
C ILE A 236 -24.33 -10.18 0.14
N ALA A 237 -25.30 -10.89 -0.42
CA ALA A 237 -26.61 -11.09 0.18
C ALA A 237 -26.64 -12.18 1.27
N ALA A 238 -25.55 -12.93 1.48
CA ALA A 238 -25.55 -14.12 2.32
C ALA A 238 -24.38 -14.14 3.32
N GLU A 239 -24.67 -14.68 4.50
CA GLU A 239 -23.68 -15.13 5.47
C GLU A 239 -22.83 -16.24 4.84
N PHE A 240 -21.51 -16.12 4.96
CA PHE A 240 -20.56 -17.11 4.47
C PHE A 240 -20.11 -17.99 5.64
N SER A 241 -20.36 -19.30 5.55
CA SER A 241 -19.83 -20.27 6.50
C SER A 241 -18.46 -20.76 6.04
N LEU A 242 -17.48 -20.71 6.95
CA LEU A 242 -16.18 -21.35 6.75
C LEU A 242 -16.27 -22.82 7.15
N ASP A 243 -16.16 -23.73 6.19
CA ASP A 243 -16.24 -25.18 6.45
C ASP A 243 -14.91 -25.79 6.91
N HIS A 244 -13.83 -24.99 7.00
CA HIS A 244 -12.47 -25.47 7.24
C HIS A 244 -11.78 -24.69 8.37
N PRO A 245 -10.89 -25.35 9.14
CA PRO A 245 -10.10 -24.66 10.15
C PRO A 245 -9.16 -23.63 9.51
N PRO A 246 -8.77 -22.58 10.25
CA PRO A 246 -7.82 -21.59 9.76
C PRO A 246 -6.49 -22.23 9.33
N THR A 247 -5.96 -21.83 8.17
CA THR A 247 -4.68 -22.34 7.65
C THR A 247 -3.53 -21.44 8.08
N PHE A 248 -2.45 -22.04 8.60
CA PHE A 248 -1.26 -21.28 8.98
C PHE A 248 -0.34 -21.04 7.78
N LEU A 249 -0.17 -19.78 7.38
CA LEU A 249 0.72 -19.39 6.28
C LEU A 249 2.06 -18.90 6.81
N GLN A 250 2.91 -19.84 7.23
CA GLN A 250 4.14 -19.57 7.97
C GLN A 250 5.16 -18.65 7.25
N HIS A 251 5.09 -18.54 5.93
CA HIS A 251 6.01 -17.75 5.10
C HIS A 251 5.42 -16.41 4.65
N LEU A 252 4.17 -16.11 5.01
CA LEU A 252 3.50 -14.91 4.52
C LEU A 252 4.16 -13.67 5.10
N GLU A 253 4.58 -12.77 4.22
CA GLU A 253 5.14 -11.45 4.55
C GLU A 253 4.11 -10.36 4.27
N THR A 254 3.31 -10.51 3.20
CA THR A 254 2.33 -9.48 2.81
C THR A 254 1.06 -10.11 2.26
N LEU A 255 -0.09 -9.69 2.77
CA LEU A 255 -1.41 -9.95 2.19
C LEU A 255 -2.13 -8.63 1.92
N GLU A 256 -2.60 -8.43 0.70
CA GLU A 256 -3.44 -7.29 0.31
C GLU A 256 -4.68 -7.81 -0.41
N PHE A 257 -5.88 -7.38 0.00
CA PHE A 257 -7.10 -7.70 -0.74
C PHE A 257 -8.15 -6.59 -0.67
N GLY A 258 -9.07 -6.60 -1.64
CA GLY A 258 -10.19 -5.66 -1.75
C GLY A 258 -10.17 -4.88 -3.08
N PRO A 259 -11.09 -3.92 -3.31
CA PRO A 259 -12.27 -3.56 -2.49
C PRO A 259 -13.17 -4.73 -2.09
N CYS A 260 -13.66 -4.77 -0.85
CA CYS A 260 -14.66 -5.75 -0.40
C CYS A 260 -15.54 -5.21 0.73
N HIS A 261 -16.68 -5.83 1.02
CA HIS A 261 -17.47 -5.46 2.20
C HIS A 261 -16.95 -6.17 3.46
N THR A 262 -17.32 -5.68 4.64
CA THR A 262 -16.86 -6.20 5.94
C THR A 262 -17.05 -7.72 6.12
N PRO A 263 -18.20 -8.34 5.75
CA PRO A 263 -18.37 -9.79 5.88
C PRO A 263 -17.37 -10.60 5.04
N PHE A 264 -17.01 -10.11 3.85
CA PHE A 264 -15.99 -10.73 3.00
C PHE A 264 -14.62 -10.66 3.67
N ALA A 265 -14.26 -9.48 4.21
CA ALA A 265 -12.99 -9.30 4.90
C ALA A 265 -12.87 -10.21 6.13
N ASN A 266 -13.93 -10.28 6.94
CA ASN A 266 -13.99 -11.19 8.10
C ASN A 266 -13.76 -12.65 7.69
N ALA A 267 -14.41 -13.12 6.62
CA ALA A 267 -14.24 -14.50 6.14
C ALA A 267 -12.79 -14.80 5.73
N VAL A 268 -12.13 -13.89 5.00
CA VAL A 268 -10.72 -14.05 4.61
C VAL A 268 -9.82 -14.04 5.85
N LEU A 269 -10.00 -13.08 6.75
CA LEU A 269 -9.17 -12.90 7.94
C LEU A 269 -9.32 -14.06 8.94
N GLN A 270 -10.51 -14.66 9.07
CA GLN A 270 -10.74 -15.85 9.91
C GLN A 270 -10.13 -17.12 9.33
N SER A 271 -9.98 -17.20 8.00
CA SER A 271 -9.53 -18.41 7.32
C SER A 271 -8.03 -18.66 7.42
N VAL A 272 -7.25 -17.69 7.88
CA VAL A 272 -5.79 -17.74 7.89
C VAL A 272 -5.22 -17.32 9.24
N ILE A 273 -4.20 -18.04 9.69
CA ILE A 273 -3.34 -17.64 10.81
C ILE A 273 -2.07 -17.03 10.21
N PHE A 274 -1.77 -15.81 10.62
CA PHE A 274 -0.68 -14.99 10.08
C PHE A 274 0.55 -15.00 10.99
N PRO A 275 1.78 -15.06 10.44
CA PRO A 275 3.00 -14.76 11.18
C PRO A 275 3.01 -13.33 11.74
N VAL A 276 3.62 -13.13 12.91
CA VAL A 276 3.76 -11.80 13.56
C VAL A 276 4.52 -10.79 12.68
N SER A 277 5.43 -11.27 11.83
CA SER A 277 6.18 -10.43 10.89
C SER A 277 5.39 -9.98 9.66
N SER A 278 4.14 -10.42 9.50
CA SER A 278 3.36 -10.13 8.28
C SER A 278 2.76 -8.73 8.30
N GLU A 279 2.53 -8.19 7.11
CA GLU A 279 1.72 -7.00 6.88
C GLU A 279 0.42 -7.37 6.14
N ILE A 280 -0.73 -7.10 6.76
CA ILE A 280 -2.06 -7.49 6.25
C ILE A 280 -2.87 -6.24 5.94
N THR A 281 -3.18 -6.02 4.68
CA THR A 281 -3.97 -4.89 4.18
C THR A 281 -5.32 -5.33 3.63
N ALA A 282 -6.42 -4.78 4.16
CA ALA A 282 -7.76 -5.02 3.64
C ALA A 282 -8.43 -3.70 3.23
N LYS A 283 -8.89 -3.63 1.98
CA LYS A 283 -9.62 -2.49 1.42
C LYS A 283 -11.12 -2.72 1.54
N ILE A 284 -11.75 -2.00 2.45
CA ILE A 284 -13.15 -2.14 2.84
C ILE A 284 -13.99 -1.04 2.18
N TYR A 285 -14.92 -1.49 1.36
CA TYR A 285 -15.97 -0.66 0.80
C TYR A 285 -17.15 -0.61 1.76
N ARG A 286 -17.28 0.53 2.41
CA ARG A 286 -18.34 0.85 3.36
C ARG A 286 -19.62 1.17 2.64
N ASP A 287 -20.70 0.75 3.27
CA ASP A 287 -22.06 1.00 2.86
C ASP A 287 -22.83 1.78 3.95
N THR A 288 -22.13 2.15 5.01
CA THR A 288 -22.58 3.00 6.13
C THR A 288 -21.67 4.23 6.25
N PRO A 289 -22.19 5.36 6.76
CA PRO A 289 -21.43 6.60 6.88
C PRO A 289 -20.36 6.55 7.98
N ARG A 290 -20.57 5.76 9.04
CA ARG A 290 -19.58 5.56 10.11
C ARG A 290 -18.50 4.59 9.64
N ILE A 291 -17.26 4.82 10.04
CA ILE A 291 -16.12 4.00 9.58
C ILE A 291 -16.02 2.75 10.44
N MET A 292 -16.11 2.91 11.75
CA MET A 292 -15.93 1.81 12.70
C MET A 292 -17.06 0.78 12.65
N THR A 293 -18.26 1.13 12.15
CA THR A 293 -19.35 0.17 11.90
C THR A 293 -19.04 -0.82 10.79
N SER A 294 -18.09 -0.50 9.90
CA SER A 294 -17.60 -1.41 8.86
C SER A 294 -16.26 -2.06 9.23
N PHE A 295 -15.77 -1.89 10.46
CA PHE A 295 -14.53 -2.51 10.91
C PHE A 295 -14.70 -4.04 11.05
N PRO A 296 -13.73 -4.87 10.63
CA PRO A 296 -13.83 -6.32 10.76
C PRO A 296 -13.87 -6.75 12.24
N GLU A 297 -15.00 -7.31 12.68
CA GLU A 297 -15.20 -7.84 14.04
C GLU A 297 -14.09 -8.79 14.51
N THR A 298 -13.52 -9.53 13.56
CA THR A 298 -12.44 -10.50 13.78
C THR A 298 -11.14 -9.88 14.30
N LEU A 299 -10.96 -8.58 14.05
CA LEU A 299 -9.79 -7.83 14.46
C LEU A 299 -10.06 -6.95 15.69
N GLU A 300 -11.27 -6.98 16.26
CA GLU A 300 -11.64 -6.09 17.36
C GLU A 300 -10.78 -6.31 18.61
N PHE A 301 -10.50 -7.58 18.93
CA PHE A 301 -9.61 -7.93 20.04
C PHE A 301 -8.15 -7.49 19.76
N THR A 302 -7.68 -7.67 18.53
CA THR A 302 -6.33 -7.27 18.12
C THR A 302 -6.18 -5.74 18.16
N LEU A 303 -7.18 -5.01 17.68
CA LEU A 303 -7.24 -3.56 17.75
C LEU A 303 -7.22 -3.09 19.21
N TYR A 304 -8.04 -3.71 20.07
CA TYR A 304 -8.07 -3.41 21.50
C TYR A 304 -6.70 -3.63 22.18
N SER A 305 -5.97 -4.67 21.80
CA SER A 305 -4.63 -5.00 22.35
C SER A 305 -3.46 -4.36 21.59
N ALA A 306 -3.74 -3.39 20.72
CA ALA A 306 -2.71 -2.75 19.91
C ALA A 306 -1.69 -1.98 20.77
N HIS A 307 -0.42 -2.15 20.45
CA HIS A 307 0.71 -1.39 21.00
C HIS A 307 1.05 -0.17 20.15
N THR A 308 0.79 -0.27 18.85
CA THR A 308 0.94 0.83 17.90
C THR A 308 -0.39 1.07 17.19
N LEU A 309 -0.80 2.33 17.08
CA LEU A 309 -2.00 2.75 16.36
C LEU A 309 -1.64 3.86 15.38
N THR A 310 -2.06 3.73 14.13
CA THR A 310 -1.94 4.76 13.10
C THR A 310 -3.33 5.05 12.55
N VAL A 311 -3.79 6.29 12.66
CA VAL A 311 -5.04 6.77 12.08
C VAL A 311 -4.68 7.79 11.01
N SER A 312 -5.08 7.55 9.78
CA SER A 312 -4.87 8.49 8.67
C SER A 312 -6.19 8.77 7.97
N ALA A 313 -6.52 10.04 7.79
CA ALA A 313 -7.68 10.53 7.05
C ALA A 313 -7.25 11.63 6.07
N GLU A 314 -6.54 11.22 5.02
CA GLU A 314 -5.99 12.14 4.02
C GLU A 314 -6.67 11.92 2.67
N ARG A 315 -7.30 12.98 2.15
CA ARG A 315 -7.93 12.95 0.83
C ARG A 315 -6.90 13.34 -0.22
N MET A 316 -6.31 12.35 -0.89
CA MET A 316 -5.49 12.62 -2.06
C MET A 316 -6.36 13.12 -3.22
N ARG A 317 -6.16 14.39 -3.59
CA ARG A 317 -6.76 14.99 -4.78
C ARG A 317 -5.74 14.95 -5.91
N LEU A 318 -6.04 14.23 -6.99
CA LEU A 318 -5.24 14.25 -8.20
C LEU A 318 -5.66 15.45 -9.06
N TYR A 319 -4.69 16.30 -9.42
CA TYR A 319 -4.91 17.34 -10.42
C TYR A 319 -4.77 16.73 -11.82
N LEU A 320 -5.90 16.41 -12.45
CA LEU A 320 -5.94 15.83 -13.79
C LEU A 320 -6.74 16.74 -14.72
N ARG A 321 -6.10 17.17 -15.81
CA ARG A 321 -6.69 17.99 -16.89
C ARG A 321 -7.42 19.24 -16.40
N GLY A 322 -6.82 19.98 -15.46
CA GLY A 322 -7.40 21.23 -14.97
C GLY A 322 -8.45 21.07 -13.86
N THR A 323 -8.77 19.84 -13.45
CA THR A 323 -9.73 19.56 -12.38
C THR A 323 -9.10 18.71 -11.29
N TYR A 324 -9.35 19.05 -10.02
CA TYR A 324 -9.05 18.16 -8.90
C TYR A 324 -10.09 17.05 -8.86
N ARG A 325 -9.64 15.81 -9.05
CA ARG A 325 -10.47 14.62 -8.89
C ARG A 325 -9.96 13.80 -7.73
N VAL A 326 -10.88 13.27 -6.94
CA VAL A 326 -10.55 12.23 -5.96
C VAL A 326 -10.14 11.00 -6.75
N ASP A 327 -8.99 10.44 -6.43
CA ASP A 327 -8.59 9.16 -7.02
C ASP A 327 -9.55 8.08 -6.49
N PRO A 328 -10.37 7.44 -7.36
CA PRO A 328 -11.30 6.41 -6.91
C PRO A 328 -10.58 5.15 -6.39
N THR A 329 -9.28 5.01 -6.65
CA THR A 329 -8.46 3.92 -6.12
C THR A 329 -7.88 4.24 -4.74
N HIS A 330 -8.02 5.49 -4.28
CA HIS A 330 -7.52 5.92 -3.00
C HIS A 330 -8.57 5.76 -1.90
N TYR A 331 -8.18 5.09 -0.83
CA TYR A 331 -8.98 4.90 0.37
C TYR A 331 -8.53 5.95 1.40
N PRO A 332 -9.29 7.06 1.55
CA PRO A 332 -8.80 8.20 2.32
C PRO A 332 -8.66 7.90 3.81
N PHE A 333 -9.39 6.90 4.33
CA PHE A 333 -9.32 6.52 5.74
C PHE A 333 -8.52 5.25 5.88
N ARG A 334 -7.46 5.28 6.68
CA ARG A 334 -6.58 4.14 6.94
C ARG A 334 -6.36 4.00 8.44
N LEU A 335 -6.57 2.79 8.95
CA LEU A 335 -6.35 2.42 10.33
C LEU A 335 -5.27 1.33 10.36
N GLY A 336 -4.08 1.69 10.81
CA GLY A 336 -2.94 0.79 11.02
C GLY A 336 -2.82 0.40 12.49
N PHE A 337 -2.62 -0.88 12.80
CA PHE A 337 -2.37 -1.31 14.17
C PHE A 337 -1.59 -2.61 14.23
N ALA A 338 -0.86 -2.79 15.33
CA ALA A 338 -0.12 -4.02 15.62
C ALA A 338 -0.11 -4.28 17.13
N SER A 339 -0.19 -5.54 17.52
CA SER A 339 0.07 -5.99 18.90
C SER A 339 1.34 -6.84 18.94
N HIS A 340 1.86 -7.16 20.14
CA HIS A 340 3.12 -7.88 20.29
C HIS A 340 3.12 -9.26 19.59
N ASP A 341 1.97 -9.94 19.59
CA ASP A 341 1.82 -11.32 19.10
C ASP A 341 0.93 -11.40 17.85
N SER A 342 0.77 -10.30 17.12
CA SER A 342 -0.05 -10.25 15.91
C SER A 342 0.68 -9.55 14.76
N PRO A 343 0.31 -9.84 13.50
CA PRO A 343 0.86 -9.08 12.37
C PRO A 343 0.46 -7.60 12.44
N THR A 344 1.09 -6.81 11.59
CA THR A 344 0.66 -5.43 11.36
C THR A 344 -0.55 -5.43 10.43
N TYR A 345 -1.67 -4.87 10.88
CA TYR A 345 -2.89 -4.74 10.10
C TYR A 345 -3.06 -3.31 9.58
N TRP A 346 -3.50 -3.18 8.32
CA TRP A 346 -3.88 -1.94 7.67
C TRP A 346 -5.29 -2.06 7.09
N MET A 347 -6.26 -1.43 7.75
CA MET A 347 -7.64 -1.38 7.28
C MET A 347 -7.88 -0.07 6.54
N GLU A 348 -8.23 -0.17 5.26
CA GLU A 348 -8.44 0.97 4.38
C GLU A 348 -9.94 1.11 4.05
N PHE A 349 -10.54 2.29 4.25
CA PHE A 349 -11.95 2.54 4.00
C PHE A 349 -12.18 3.64 2.96
N ASN A 350 -13.14 3.41 2.07
CA ASN A 350 -13.52 4.36 1.02
C ASN A 350 -14.26 5.58 1.60
N GLU A 351 -14.35 6.65 0.80
CA GLU A 351 -15.18 7.83 1.10
C GLU A 351 -16.67 7.51 0.90
N TYR A 352 -17.50 7.94 1.85
CA TYR A 352 -18.96 7.92 1.71
C TYR A 352 -19.44 9.34 1.40
N GLU A 353 -20.25 9.54 0.35
CA GLU A 353 -20.91 10.82 0.03
C GLU A 353 -20.02 12.08 -0.10
N ASN A 354 -18.74 11.95 -0.49
CA ASN A 354 -17.81 13.08 -0.71
C ASN A 354 -17.53 13.99 0.52
N ASN A 355 -17.80 13.53 1.73
CA ASN A 355 -17.62 14.30 2.97
C ASN A 355 -16.40 13.85 3.79
N GLY A 356 -15.24 13.75 3.13
CA GLY A 356 -14.04 13.15 3.71
C GLY A 356 -13.50 13.80 4.98
N SER A 357 -13.59 15.14 5.11
CA SER A 357 -13.05 15.86 6.28
C SER A 357 -13.83 15.56 7.56
N LYS A 358 -15.17 15.67 7.51
CA LYS A 358 -16.05 15.35 8.63
C LYS A 358 -15.89 13.89 9.05
N GLN A 359 -15.80 12.97 8.09
CA GLN A 359 -15.60 11.54 8.36
C GLN A 359 -14.26 11.24 9.04
N GLY A 360 -13.20 12.02 8.78
CA GLY A 360 -11.93 11.91 9.50
C GLY A 360 -12.07 12.25 10.98
N THR A 361 -12.80 13.33 11.30
CA THR A 361 -13.11 13.68 12.70
C THR A 361 -14.04 12.68 13.36
N ASP A 362 -15.01 12.15 12.61
CA ASP A 362 -15.95 11.13 13.09
C ASP A 362 -15.22 9.80 13.39
N LEU A 363 -14.21 9.42 12.60
CA LEU A 363 -13.36 8.25 12.90
C LEU A 363 -12.67 8.38 14.25
N LEU A 364 -12.05 9.53 14.53
CA LEU A 364 -11.40 9.77 15.81
C LEU A 364 -12.41 9.79 16.97
N ARG A 365 -13.60 10.36 16.76
CA ARG A 365 -14.68 10.32 17.73
C ARG A 365 -15.14 8.89 18.00
N ASP A 366 -15.34 8.09 16.95
CA ASP A 366 -15.73 6.69 17.06
C ASP A 366 -14.67 5.89 17.85
N ILE A 367 -13.38 6.12 17.60
CA ILE A 367 -12.27 5.51 18.37
C ILE A 367 -12.31 5.96 19.84
N ALA A 368 -12.53 7.25 20.10
CA ALA A 368 -12.60 7.81 21.45
C ALA A 368 -13.78 7.27 22.26
N CYS A 369 -14.93 7.02 21.62
CA CYS A 369 -16.14 6.53 22.28
C CYS A 369 -16.05 5.06 22.70
N ARG A 370 -15.03 4.31 22.28
CA ARG A 370 -14.85 2.92 22.68
C ARG A 370 -14.26 2.88 24.10
N HIS A 371 -15.08 2.48 25.08
CA HIS A 371 -14.67 2.41 26.49
C HIS A 371 -13.40 1.55 26.71
N ASP A 372 -12.50 2.04 27.57
CA ASP A 372 -11.23 1.39 27.96
C ASP A 372 -10.35 0.92 26.79
N SER A 373 -10.44 1.62 25.65
CA SER A 373 -9.74 1.20 24.45
C SER A 373 -8.24 1.44 24.53
N PHE A 374 -7.50 0.44 24.07
CA PHE A 374 -6.06 0.43 23.90
C PHE A 374 -5.25 0.51 25.20
N PRO A 375 -5.50 -0.38 26.19
CA PRO A 375 -4.74 -0.40 27.43
C PRO A 375 -3.25 -0.68 27.23
N GLN A 376 -2.82 -1.19 26.07
CA GLN A 376 -1.42 -1.51 25.76
C GLN A 376 -0.77 -0.54 24.79
N LEU A 377 -1.47 0.54 24.39
CA LEU A 377 -0.96 1.47 23.40
C LEU A 377 0.25 2.22 23.92
N LYS A 378 1.37 2.11 23.20
CA LYS A 378 2.62 2.83 23.47
C LYS A 378 2.91 3.90 22.44
N LYS A 379 2.50 3.67 21.19
CA LYS A 379 2.73 4.61 20.09
C LYS A 379 1.46 4.91 19.31
N ALA A 380 1.19 6.18 19.08
CA ALA A 380 0.07 6.64 18.26
C ALA A 380 0.55 7.61 17.19
N THR A 381 0.01 7.46 15.99
CA THR A 381 0.24 8.37 14.86
C THR A 381 -1.11 8.77 14.29
N VAL A 382 -1.45 10.06 14.35
CA VAL A 382 -2.75 10.58 13.92
C VAL A 382 -2.53 11.63 12.83
N HIS A 383 -2.88 11.29 11.59
CA HIS A 383 -2.78 12.15 10.43
C HIS A 383 -4.17 12.47 9.89
N VAL A 384 -4.77 13.58 10.32
CA VAL A 384 -6.13 13.95 9.92
C VAL A 384 -6.17 15.42 9.54
N ARG A 385 -6.97 15.78 8.54
CA ARG A 385 -7.05 17.19 8.10
C ARG A 385 -7.54 18.12 9.23
N HIS A 386 -8.56 17.70 9.96
CA HIS A 386 -9.11 18.41 11.12
C HIS A 386 -9.21 17.45 12.30
N LEU A 387 -8.94 17.96 13.50
CA LEU A 387 -9.16 17.24 14.74
C LEU A 387 -10.58 17.50 15.25
N PRO A 388 -11.18 16.54 16.00
CA PRO A 388 -12.41 16.82 16.71
C PRO A 388 -12.19 17.90 17.79
N LYS A 389 -13.30 18.45 18.33
CA LYS A 389 -13.30 19.36 19.48
C LYS A 389 -12.63 18.69 20.70
N ALA A 390 -12.30 19.48 21.72
CA ALA A 390 -11.55 19.03 22.89
C ALA A 390 -12.18 17.82 23.62
N LYS A 391 -13.52 17.77 23.80
CA LYS A 391 -14.19 16.71 24.56
C LYS A 391 -13.91 15.28 24.04
N PRO A 392 -14.09 14.96 22.74
CA PRO A 392 -13.65 13.68 22.18
C PRO A 392 -12.16 13.39 22.37
N LEU A 393 -11.29 14.40 22.27
CA LEU A 393 -9.85 14.23 22.47
C LEU A 393 -9.51 13.93 23.92
N ILE A 394 -10.15 14.59 24.89
CA ILE A 394 -10.00 14.28 26.32
C ILE A 394 -10.37 12.82 26.57
N GLN A 395 -11.50 12.36 26.02
CA GLN A 395 -11.94 10.96 26.16
C GLN A 395 -10.90 9.99 25.58
N LEU A 396 -10.37 10.29 24.40
CA LEU A 396 -9.31 9.50 23.74
C LEU A 396 -8.03 9.45 24.58
N LEU A 397 -7.53 10.60 25.04
CA LEU A 397 -6.30 10.69 25.82
C LEU A 397 -6.44 10.08 27.22
N THR A 398 -7.67 10.04 27.76
CA THR A 398 -7.97 9.37 29.03
C THR A 398 -7.81 7.85 28.91
N SER A 399 -8.15 7.26 27.76
CA SER A 399 -7.99 5.81 27.56
C SER A 399 -6.55 5.40 27.25
N TRP A 400 -5.74 6.32 26.70
CA TRP A 400 -4.34 6.09 26.32
C TRP A 400 -3.35 6.27 27.48
N LYS A 401 -3.56 5.52 28.57
CA LYS A 401 -2.76 5.65 29.80
C LYS A 401 -1.29 5.29 29.62
N ASN A 402 -0.99 4.37 28.71
CA ASN A 402 0.35 3.82 28.49
C ASN A 402 1.08 4.42 27.27
N LEU A 403 0.51 5.46 26.66
CA LEU A 403 1.08 6.09 25.47
C LEU A 403 2.41 6.78 25.82
N GLU A 404 3.47 6.45 25.09
CA GLU A 404 4.83 6.96 25.26
C GLU A 404 5.24 7.91 24.11
N ASP A 405 4.75 7.65 22.91
CA ASP A 405 5.07 8.38 21.66
C ASP A 405 3.79 8.77 20.90
N LEU A 406 3.58 10.06 20.67
CA LEU A 406 2.47 10.60 19.89
C LEU A 406 2.99 11.46 18.75
N THR A 407 2.66 11.07 17.52
CA THR A 407 2.78 11.91 16.33
C THR A 407 1.41 12.38 15.90
N LEU A 408 1.22 13.69 15.76
CA LEU A 408 -0.04 14.31 15.40
C LEU A 408 0.17 15.30 14.26
N LYS A 409 -0.48 15.03 13.12
CA LYS A 409 -0.45 15.89 11.94
C LYS A 409 -1.86 16.33 11.58
N SER A 410 -2.11 17.63 11.68
CA SER A 410 -3.39 18.24 11.31
C SER A 410 -3.20 19.68 10.82
N ILE A 411 -4.22 20.29 10.23
CA ILE A 411 -4.13 21.71 9.86
C ILE A 411 -3.82 22.56 11.09
N ALA A 412 -4.48 22.28 12.21
CA ALA A 412 -4.23 22.91 13.51
C ALA A 412 -4.39 21.89 14.64
N VAL A 413 -3.56 22.02 15.68
CA VAL A 413 -3.55 21.13 16.86
C VAL A 413 -3.99 21.83 18.16
N ASN A 414 -4.56 23.03 18.07
CA ASN A 414 -5.00 23.80 19.26
C ASN A 414 -6.05 23.05 20.08
N SER A 415 -7.02 22.39 19.44
CA SER A 415 -8.03 21.59 20.15
C SER A 415 -7.39 20.41 20.90
N PHE A 416 -6.32 19.84 20.37
CA PHE A 416 -5.53 18.82 21.05
C PHE A 416 -4.73 19.40 22.22
N ILE A 417 -4.05 20.54 22.04
CA ILE A 417 -3.30 21.18 23.13
C ILE A 417 -4.24 21.55 24.27
N ALA A 418 -5.40 22.13 23.96
CA ALA A 418 -6.45 22.43 24.94
C ALA A 418 -6.91 21.19 25.71
N ALA A 419 -7.23 20.11 25.00
CA ALA A 419 -7.60 18.83 25.60
C ALA A 419 -6.46 18.25 26.46
N PHE A 420 -5.23 18.36 26.00
CA PHE A 420 -4.05 17.79 26.66
C PHE A 420 -3.72 18.52 27.97
N GLY A 421 -3.99 19.83 28.05
CA GLY A 421 -3.86 20.64 29.26
C GLY A 421 -5.05 20.55 30.22
N SER A 422 -6.22 20.06 29.79
CA SER A 422 -7.43 20.04 30.64
C SER A 422 -7.50 18.86 31.63
N GLY A 423 -6.40 18.14 31.84
CA GLY A 423 -6.36 17.00 32.76
C GLY A 423 -6.45 17.45 34.23
N ASP A 424 -7.06 16.61 35.07
CA ASP A 424 -6.99 16.79 36.52
C ASP A 424 -5.50 16.69 36.95
N PRO A 425 -4.97 17.63 37.76
CA PRO A 425 -3.63 17.53 38.32
C PRO A 425 -3.31 16.18 38.96
N ASP A 426 -4.30 15.52 39.58
CA ASP A 426 -4.13 14.22 40.22
C ASP A 426 -4.25 13.03 39.25
N SER A 427 -4.77 13.26 38.04
CA SER A 427 -4.96 12.25 37.00
C SER A 427 -4.67 12.83 35.62
N PRO A 428 -3.40 13.17 35.31
CA PRO A 428 -3.05 13.78 34.04
C PRO A 428 -3.32 12.84 32.86
N LEU A 429 -3.74 13.41 31.73
CA LEU A 429 -3.98 12.68 30.49
C LEU A 429 -2.65 12.17 29.90
N CYS A 430 -2.66 10.94 29.37
CA CYS A 430 -1.45 10.24 28.89
C CYS A 430 -0.22 10.44 29.81
N PRO A 431 -0.25 9.92 31.05
CA PRO A 431 0.78 10.21 32.06
C PRO A 431 2.18 9.71 31.66
N LEU A 432 2.26 8.70 30.78
CA LEU A 432 3.53 8.15 30.29
C LEU A 432 4.05 8.81 29.00
N LEU A 433 3.34 9.80 28.44
CA LEU A 433 3.73 10.41 27.17
C LEU A 433 5.06 11.15 27.33
N ARG A 434 6.07 10.76 26.55
CA ARG A 434 7.42 11.36 26.56
C ARG A 434 7.76 12.04 25.26
N LYS A 435 7.22 11.58 24.13
CA LYS A 435 7.52 12.14 22.81
C LYS A 435 6.26 12.73 22.19
N LEU A 436 6.33 13.99 21.80
CA LEU A 436 5.27 14.70 21.10
C LEU A 436 5.83 15.29 19.81
N ASP A 437 5.35 14.79 18.68
CA ASP A 437 5.67 15.31 17.35
C ASP A 437 4.41 15.94 16.73
N ILE A 438 4.42 17.27 16.60
CA ILE A 438 3.34 18.05 15.97
C ILE A 438 3.81 18.75 14.70
N ARG A 439 4.87 18.26 14.07
CA ARG A 439 5.40 18.83 12.82
C ARG A 439 4.37 18.83 11.70
N GLY A 440 4.44 19.85 10.86
CA GLY A 440 3.50 20.11 9.78
C GLY A 440 2.08 20.37 10.28
N SER A 441 1.93 21.08 11.41
CA SER A 441 0.65 21.48 11.97
C SER A 441 0.71 22.88 12.58
N ALA A 442 -0.36 23.67 12.46
CA ALA A 442 -0.48 24.96 13.15
C ALA A 442 -0.75 24.78 14.65
N PHE A 443 -0.17 25.64 15.49
CA PHE A 443 -0.37 25.59 16.94
C PHE A 443 -0.21 26.97 17.60
N ASP A 444 -0.85 27.18 18.76
CA ASP A 444 -0.60 28.32 19.65
C ASP A 444 0.61 28.01 20.57
N PRO A 445 1.75 28.70 20.40
CA PRO A 445 2.96 28.43 21.18
C PRO A 445 2.80 28.81 22.66
N TYR A 446 1.96 29.79 23.00
CA TYR A 446 1.72 30.19 24.39
C TYR A 446 0.95 29.09 25.12
N GLN A 447 -0.11 28.58 24.48
CA GLN A 447 -0.92 27.50 25.05
C GLN A 447 -0.09 26.23 25.23
N LEU A 448 0.72 25.87 24.23
CA LEU A 448 1.63 24.72 24.32
C LEU A 448 2.60 24.88 25.50
N LYS A 449 3.21 26.06 25.65
CA LYS A 449 4.14 26.35 26.76
C LYS A 449 3.45 26.17 28.11
N ASP A 450 2.27 26.76 28.29
CA ASP A 450 1.53 26.66 29.55
C ASP A 450 1.15 25.19 29.86
N THR A 451 0.67 24.44 28.86
CA THR A 451 0.39 23.00 29.00
C THR A 451 1.63 22.19 29.40
N LEU A 452 2.80 22.45 28.81
CA LEU A 452 4.03 21.73 29.16
C LEU A 452 4.55 22.08 30.57
N VAL A 453 4.38 23.33 31.02
CA VAL A 453 4.70 23.75 32.39
C VAL A 453 3.83 23.00 33.40
N GLU A 454 2.52 22.94 33.16
CA GLU A 454 1.58 22.22 34.02
C GLU A 454 1.91 20.73 34.11
N ARG A 455 2.21 20.09 32.97
CA ARG A 455 2.64 18.68 32.96
C ARG A 455 3.93 18.43 33.71
N LYS A 456 4.91 19.34 33.60
CA LYS A 456 6.15 19.25 34.37
C LYS A 456 5.88 19.35 35.88
N ALA A 457 4.94 20.22 36.28
CA ALA A 457 4.49 20.32 37.67
C ALA A 457 3.77 19.05 38.17
N SER A 458 2.99 18.40 37.31
CA SER A 458 2.32 17.11 37.59
C SER A 458 3.22 15.87 37.43
N ASN A 459 4.54 16.06 37.35
CA ASN A 459 5.54 14.98 37.23
C ASN A 459 5.34 14.06 36.00
N CYS A 460 4.74 14.58 34.92
CA CYS A 460 4.58 13.90 33.63
C CYS A 460 5.19 14.71 32.45
N PRO A 461 6.48 15.11 32.55
CA PRO A 461 7.11 15.97 31.54
C PRO A 461 7.22 15.27 30.18
N ILE A 462 7.05 16.07 29.12
CA ILE A 462 7.47 15.72 27.76
C ILE A 462 8.99 15.83 27.70
N GLN A 463 9.65 14.82 27.13
CA GLN A 463 11.10 14.75 26.98
C GLN A 463 11.52 15.17 25.58
N ASP A 464 10.83 14.70 24.56
CA ASP A 464 11.13 15.00 23.17
C ASP A 464 9.96 15.76 22.54
N LEU A 465 10.22 16.98 22.08
CA LEU A 465 9.25 17.82 21.38
C LEU A 465 9.75 18.12 19.97
N SER A 466 8.93 17.82 18.97
CA SER A 466 9.21 18.14 17.57
C SER A 466 8.11 19.05 17.00
N ILE A 467 8.51 20.20 16.44
CA ILE A 467 7.60 21.21 15.89
C ILE A 467 8.08 21.76 14.54
N THR A 468 7.19 22.40 13.79
CA THR A 468 7.55 23.15 12.58
C THR A 468 7.47 24.65 12.87
N THR A 469 8.54 25.38 12.59
CA THR A 469 8.59 26.84 12.71
C THR A 469 8.17 27.49 11.39
N ASP A 470 6.90 27.87 11.29
CA ASP A 470 6.33 28.59 10.14
C ASP A 470 6.48 30.11 10.34
N VAL A 471 6.60 30.86 9.25
CA VAL A 471 6.66 32.33 9.23
C VAL A 471 5.44 32.96 9.91
N PHE A 472 4.28 32.28 9.89
CA PHE A 472 3.08 32.75 10.59
C PHE A 472 3.25 32.88 12.10
N LEU A 473 4.13 32.10 12.74
CA LEU A 473 4.42 32.26 14.15
C LEU A 473 4.91 33.67 14.47
N GLN A 474 5.74 34.26 13.59
CA GLN A 474 6.27 35.62 13.79
C GLN A 474 5.20 36.71 13.67
N THR A 475 4.05 36.40 13.06
CA THR A 475 2.95 37.35 12.91
C THR A 475 1.98 37.37 14.09
N MET A 476 2.10 36.40 15.01
CA MET A 476 1.22 36.30 16.17
C MET A 476 1.48 37.44 17.19
N PRO A 477 0.41 38.00 17.79
CA PRO A 477 0.56 39.08 18.77
C PRO A 477 1.26 38.57 20.05
N SER A 478 2.12 39.42 20.62
CA SER A 478 2.81 39.11 21.87
C SER A 478 1.86 39.07 23.06
N ARG A 479 1.89 37.98 23.84
CA ARG A 479 1.12 37.83 25.10
C ARG A 479 2.03 37.96 26.33
N GLY A 480 2.77 39.07 26.39
CA GLY A 480 3.76 39.36 27.44
C GLY A 480 5.16 38.80 27.17
N LEU A 481 5.27 37.72 26.40
CA LEU A 481 6.51 37.25 25.78
C LEU A 481 6.41 37.39 24.26
N SER A 482 7.55 37.62 23.60
CA SER A 482 7.68 37.45 22.17
C SER A 482 7.68 35.96 21.81
N ILE A 483 7.40 35.65 20.54
CA ILE A 483 7.32 34.27 20.06
C ILE A 483 8.68 33.57 20.19
N ASP A 484 9.77 34.25 19.87
CA ASP A 484 11.13 33.71 20.02
C ASP A 484 11.45 33.39 21.49
N GLU A 485 11.02 34.23 22.43
CA GLU A 485 11.15 33.95 23.86
C GLU A 485 10.33 32.72 24.27
N VAL A 486 9.11 32.57 23.77
CA VAL A 486 8.28 31.39 24.06
C VAL A 486 8.90 30.11 23.50
N LEU A 487 9.43 30.13 22.27
CA LEU A 487 10.10 28.96 21.68
C LEU A 487 11.37 28.58 22.47
N GLN A 488 12.14 29.56 22.96
CA GLN A 488 13.27 29.31 23.86
C GLN A 488 12.84 28.72 25.21
N GLU A 489 11.69 29.14 25.75
CA GLU A 489 11.15 28.53 26.97
C GLU A 489 10.67 27.09 26.71
N LEU A 490 10.08 26.79 25.56
CA LEU A 490 9.71 25.43 25.17
C LEU A 490 10.93 24.51 25.10
N ASP A 491 12.04 24.96 24.49
CA ASP A 491 13.32 24.23 24.44
C ASP A 491 13.84 23.88 25.85
N LYS A 492 13.76 24.82 26.80
CA LYS A 492 14.16 24.59 28.20
C LYS A 492 13.24 23.65 28.98
N LEU A 493 12.00 23.46 28.52
CA LEU A 493 11.03 22.60 29.22
C LEU A 493 11.23 21.12 28.94
N VAL A 494 11.89 20.78 27.84
CA VAL A 494 12.08 19.42 27.33
C VAL A 494 13.57 19.04 27.31
N ASP A 495 13.88 17.76 27.11
CA ASP A 495 15.26 17.26 27.03
C ASP A 495 15.81 17.37 25.59
N THR A 496 14.96 17.06 24.61
CA THR A 496 15.26 17.16 23.18
C THR A 496 14.22 18.04 22.51
N TYR A 497 14.66 19.17 21.96
CA TYR A 497 13.85 20.04 21.13
C TYR A 497 14.31 19.93 19.67
N THR A 498 13.38 19.67 18.76
CA THR A 498 13.65 19.64 17.32
C THR A 498 12.68 20.57 16.62
N ASP A 499 13.20 21.61 15.99
CA ASP A 499 12.48 22.48 15.08
C ASP A 499 12.90 22.24 13.63
N GLU A 500 11.91 22.17 12.74
CA GLU A 500 12.16 22.24 11.30
C GLU A 500 11.52 23.50 10.72
N GLY A 501 12.31 24.27 9.97
CA GLY A 501 11.79 25.35 9.14
C GLY A 501 10.90 24.76 8.04
N GLY A 502 9.73 25.34 7.83
CA GLY A 502 8.82 24.85 6.81
C GLY A 502 7.44 25.48 6.89
N TYR A 503 6.54 24.95 6.07
CA TYR A 503 5.13 25.34 6.05
C TYR A 503 4.33 24.34 6.86
N TRP A 504 3.48 24.85 7.76
CA TRP A 504 2.53 24.01 8.49
C TRP A 504 1.63 23.21 7.56
N THR A 505 1.19 23.80 6.45
CA THR A 505 0.37 23.10 5.46
C THR A 505 0.73 23.54 4.05
N THR A 506 0.28 22.80 3.03
CA THR A 506 0.37 23.25 1.64
C THR A 506 -0.38 24.57 1.38
N ALA A 507 -1.26 24.99 2.30
CA ALA A 507 -1.95 26.27 2.26
C ALA A 507 -1.08 27.43 2.78
N THR A 508 -0.05 27.18 3.59
CA THR A 508 0.90 28.23 4.02
C THR A 508 2.07 28.43 3.03
N GLU A 509 2.10 27.68 1.92
CA GLU A 509 3.05 27.90 0.82
C GLU A 509 2.84 29.28 0.13
N PRO A 510 3.92 30.07 -0.09
CA PRO A 510 3.84 31.36 -0.75
C PRO A 510 3.27 31.22 -2.16
N GLY A 511 2.19 31.95 -2.45
CA GLY A 511 1.52 31.95 -3.75
C GLY A 511 0.30 31.03 -3.87
N ARG A 512 -0.09 30.30 -2.82
CA ARG A 512 -1.32 29.46 -2.77
C ARG A 512 -2.45 30.00 -1.87
N PHE A 513 -2.28 31.16 -1.24
CA PHE A 513 -3.26 31.74 -0.31
C PHE A 513 -4.63 31.98 -0.98
N GLN A 514 -5.62 31.18 -0.58
CA GLN A 514 -7.04 31.56 -0.58
C GLN A 514 -7.44 31.75 0.88
N TYR A 515 -7.91 32.96 1.22
CA TYR A 515 -8.21 33.40 2.60
C TYR A 515 -9.33 32.62 3.32
N GLU A 516 -9.96 31.64 2.67
CA GLU A 516 -11.18 30.99 3.18
C GLU A 516 -10.92 29.84 4.17
N ASP A 517 -9.71 29.28 4.26
CA ASP A 517 -9.45 28.04 5.04
C ASP A 517 -8.87 28.28 6.45
N VAL A 518 -8.55 29.52 6.88
CA VAL A 518 -7.68 29.76 8.06
C VAL A 518 -8.40 30.27 9.31
N ILE A 519 -9.64 30.76 9.21
CA ILE A 519 -10.30 31.36 10.38
C ILE A 519 -11.80 31.04 10.38
N GLU A 520 -12.17 29.81 10.76
CA GLU A 520 -13.40 29.66 11.55
C GLU A 520 -13.01 30.09 12.97
N GLU A 521 -13.37 31.32 13.38
CA GLU A 521 -13.31 31.74 14.78
C GLU A 521 -14.22 30.79 15.57
N GLU A 522 -13.63 29.76 16.21
CA GLU A 522 -14.33 29.02 17.26
C GLU A 522 -14.61 30.02 18.39
N ASP A 523 -15.87 30.44 18.53
CA ASP A 523 -16.33 31.33 19.59
C ASP A 523 -16.01 30.68 20.96
N PRO A 524 -15.12 31.27 21.79
CA PRO A 524 -14.72 30.68 23.07
C PRO A 524 -15.89 30.48 24.03
N ASP A 525 -16.98 31.22 23.84
CA ASP A 525 -18.15 31.19 24.72
C ASP A 525 -19.12 30.02 24.40
N GLU A 526 -18.96 29.34 23.26
CA GLU A 526 -19.74 28.14 22.91
C GLU A 526 -19.34 26.89 23.73
N MET A 527 -18.31 26.97 24.59
CA MET A 527 -17.90 25.87 25.48
C MET A 527 -18.82 25.65 26.69
N TYR A 528 -19.77 26.57 26.98
CA TYR A 528 -20.62 26.49 28.19
C TYR A 528 -22.12 26.31 27.93
N GLU A 529 -22.58 26.32 26.68
CA GLU A 529 -23.96 25.96 26.38
C GLU A 529 -24.07 24.43 26.27
N ALA A 530 -24.54 23.80 27.34
CA ALA A 530 -25.02 22.43 27.27
C ALA A 530 -26.19 22.39 26.28
N GLU A 531 -25.95 21.83 25.08
CA GLU A 531 -27.04 21.51 24.16
C GLU A 531 -28.06 20.65 24.94
N PRO A 532 -29.32 21.09 25.09
CA PRO A 532 -30.32 20.27 25.74
C PRO A 532 -30.49 18.99 24.91
N ASP A 533 -30.40 17.84 25.58
CA ASP A 533 -30.63 16.52 25.00
C ASP A 533 -31.92 16.56 24.16
N GLN A 534 -31.78 16.64 22.83
CA GLN A 534 -32.90 16.49 21.93
C GLN A 534 -33.26 15.00 21.92
N GLU A 535 -34.19 14.66 22.81
CA GLU A 535 -34.92 13.41 22.81
C GLU A 535 -35.55 13.22 21.43
N TYR A 536 -34.94 12.34 20.63
CA TYR A 536 -35.42 11.94 19.32
C TYR A 536 -36.79 11.26 19.50
N GLY A 537 -37.86 12.04 19.33
CA GLY A 537 -39.22 11.54 19.27
C GLY A 537 -39.35 10.49 18.17
N GLY A 538 -39.89 9.32 18.54
CA GLY A 538 -40.13 8.21 17.65
C GLY A 538 -41.03 8.59 16.48
N TYR A 539 -40.64 8.18 15.28
CA TYR A 539 -41.54 8.12 14.14
C TYR A 539 -42.47 6.91 14.36
N GLU A 540 -43.73 7.18 14.65
CA GLU A 540 -44.80 6.19 14.51
C GLU A 540 -45.00 5.93 13.00
N ASP A 541 -44.84 4.67 12.60
CA ASP A 541 -45.14 4.19 11.26
C ASP A 541 -46.66 4.22 11.03
N ASP A 542 -47.12 5.17 10.22
CA ASP A 542 -48.47 5.13 9.66
C ASP A 542 -48.56 4.02 8.60
N VAL A 543 -49.31 2.99 8.98
CA VAL A 543 -49.76 1.87 8.14
C VAL A 543 -50.70 2.41 7.06
N TYR A 544 -50.22 2.48 5.82
CA TYR A 544 -51.10 2.56 4.65
C TYR A 544 -51.58 1.16 4.24
N GLU A 545 -52.76 0.78 4.72
CA GLU A 545 -53.62 -0.17 4.01
C GLU A 545 -54.19 0.51 2.76
N ALA A 546 -54.04 -0.14 1.60
CA ALA A 546 -54.78 0.22 0.39
C ALA A 546 -55.37 -1.05 -0.25
N TYR A 547 -56.68 -0.98 -0.43
CA TYR A 547 -57.52 -1.83 -1.30
C TYR A 547 -57.21 -1.62 -2.78
#